data_AF-A0A658NHM3-F1
#
_entry.id   AF-A0A658NHM3-F1
#
_cell.length_a   1.000
_cell.length_b   1.000
_cell.length_c   1.000
_cell.angle_alpha   90.00
_cell.angle_beta   90.00
_cell.angle_gamma   90.00
#
_symmetry.space_group_name_H-M   'P 1'
#
loop_
_entity.id
_entity.type
_entity.pdbx_description
1 polymer ?
#
loop_
_entity_poly.entity_id
_entity_poly.type
_entity_poly.pdbx_seq_one_letter_code
_entity_poly.pdbx_strand_id
1 'polypeptide(L)' 'LVAQSIHYDGDRRNGPFLAQNCAALPESLLESILFGTAKGGFTGAVDRAGLFEQANGGTLLLDEISAMPYELQSKL' A
#
# COMPACT_ATOMS: atom_id res chain seq x y z
N LEU A 1 3.87 12.55 11.70
CA LEU A 1 3.44 13.95 11.48
C LEU A 1 3.94 14.49 10.15
N VAL A 2 5.24 14.38 9.80
CA VAL A 2 5.80 14.95 8.55
C VAL A 2 5.04 14.55 7.28
N ALA A 3 4.82 13.25 7.04
CA ALA A 3 4.13 12.78 5.84
C ALA A 3 2.67 13.29 5.72
N GLN A 4 1.96 13.40 6.85
CA GLN A 4 0.60 13.96 6.88
C GLN A 4 0.61 15.45 6.56
N SER A 5 1.56 16.22 7.10
CA SER A 5 1.73 17.63 6.75
C SER A 5 1.99 17.81 5.25
N ILE A 6 2.88 17.00 4.66
CA ILE A 6 3.14 17.03 3.21
C ILE A 6 1.86 16.76 2.41
N HIS A 7 1.05 15.80 2.83
CA HIS A 7 -0.21 15.50 2.15
C HIS A 7 -1.22 16.65 2.26
N TYR A 8 -1.45 17.17 3.46
CA TYR A 8 -2.48 18.19 3.71
C TYR A 8 -2.09 19.59 3.19
N ASP A 9 -0.79 19.88 3.06
CA ASP A 9 -0.29 21.11 2.44
C ASP A 9 -0.15 21.01 0.91
N GLY A 10 -0.35 19.82 0.33
CA GLY A 10 -0.19 19.57 -1.10
C GLY A 10 -1.47 19.68 -1.94
N ASP A 11 -1.32 19.49 -3.25
CA ASP A 11 -2.45 19.49 -4.20
C ASP A 11 -3.39 18.29 -4.02
N ARG A 12 -2.89 17.21 -3.40
CA ARG A 12 -3.63 15.96 -3.16
C ARG A 12 -4.32 15.91 -1.79
N ARG A 13 -4.39 17.03 -1.05
CA ARG A 13 -4.94 17.13 0.31
C ARG A 13 -6.39 16.67 0.50
N ASN A 14 -7.18 16.64 -0.59
CA ASN A 14 -8.57 16.18 -0.58
C ASN A 14 -8.68 14.69 -0.97
N GLY A 15 -7.58 14.06 -1.39
CA GLY A 15 -7.49 12.65 -1.70
C GLY A 15 -7.23 11.80 -0.45
N PRO A 16 -7.24 10.46 -0.57
CA PRO A 16 -6.98 9.57 0.55
C PRO A 16 -5.53 9.70 1.06
N PHE A 17 -5.34 9.61 2.38
CA PHE A 17 -4.02 9.41 2.99
C PHE A 17 -4.00 8.05 3.68
N LEU A 18 -3.23 7.11 3.14
CA LEU A 18 -3.04 5.78 3.71
C LEU A 18 -1.60 5.63 4.19
N ALA A 19 -1.41 5.00 5.34
CA ALA A 19 -0.08 4.69 5.87
C ALA A 19 0.00 3.20 6.17
N GLN A 20 1.06 2.57 5.68
CA GLN A 20 1.35 1.16 5.88
C GLN A 20 2.75 1.02 6.46
N ASN A 21 2.86 0.46 7.66
CA ASN A 21 4.13 0.02 8.21
C ASN A 21 4.44 -1.38 7.66
N CYS A 22 5.50 -1.50 6.85
CA CYS A 22 5.85 -2.74 6.18
C CYS A 22 6.42 -3.81 7.14
N ALA A 23 7.01 -3.40 8.26
CA ALA A 23 7.50 -4.32 9.29
C ALA A 23 6.39 -4.94 10.15
N ALA A 24 5.16 -4.39 10.09
CA ALA A 24 4.02 -4.85 10.88
C ALA A 24 3.25 -6.01 10.26
N LEU A 25 3.57 -6.41 9.02
CA LEU A 25 2.83 -7.43 8.27
C LEU A 25 3.74 -8.59 7.84
N PRO A 26 3.21 -9.82 7.77
CA PRO A 26 3.90 -10.93 7.13
C PRO A 26 4.18 -10.65 5.66
N GLU A 27 5.37 -11.02 5.19
CA GLU A 27 5.80 -10.87 3.80
C GLU A 27 4.81 -11.51 2.80
N SER A 28 4.25 -12.66 3.15
CA SER A 28 3.29 -13.40 2.32
C SER A 28 1.97 -12.68 2.10
N LEU A 29 1.61 -11.72 2.96
CA LEU A 29 0.39 -10.92 2.84
C LEU A 29 0.66 -9.55 2.24
N LEU A 30 1.89 -9.03 2.38
CA LEU A 30 2.23 -7.67 2.00
C LEU A 30 1.95 -7.40 0.51
N GLU A 31 2.26 -8.35 -0.37
CA GLU A 31 1.95 -8.23 -1.81
C GLU A 31 0.44 -8.09 -2.05
N SER A 32 -0.36 -9.01 -1.52
CA SER A 32 -1.82 -8.97 -1.69
C SER A 32 -2.48 -7.73 -1.08
N ILE A 33 -1.86 -7.13 -0.07
CA ILE A 33 -2.34 -5.91 0.57
C ILE A 33 -2.00 -4.70 -0.31
N LEU A 34 -0.77 -4.61 -0.81
CA LEU A 34 -0.34 -3.49 -1.66
C LEU A 34 -1.05 -3.48 -3.01
N PHE A 35 -1.12 -4.64 -3.67
CA PHE A 35 -1.59 -4.76 -5.05
C PHE A 35 -3.01 -5.31 -5.17
N GLY A 36 -3.57 -5.83 -4.08
CA GLY A 36 -4.90 -6.42 -4.08
C GLY A 36 -4.90 -7.89 -4.47
N THR A 37 -6.09 -8.45 -4.56
CA THR A 37 -6.34 -9.81 -5.02
C THR A 37 -7.42 -9.82 -6.07
N ALA A 38 -7.27 -10.67 -7.07
CA ALA A 38 -8.29 -10.94 -8.07
C ALA A 38 -8.85 -12.36 -7.88
N LYS A 39 -10.16 -12.52 -8.03
CA LYS A 39 -10.83 -13.82 -8.00
C LYS A 39 -10.21 -14.73 -9.06
N GLY A 40 -9.80 -15.92 -8.65
CA GLY A 40 -9.11 -16.88 -9.51
C GLY A 40 -7.59 -16.73 -9.58
N GLY A 41 -7.00 -15.72 -8.91
CA GLY A 41 -5.54 -15.61 -8.78
C GLY A 41 -4.92 -16.73 -7.92
N PHE A 42 -5.67 -17.27 -6.96
CA PHE A 42 -5.35 -18.49 -6.21
C PHE A 42 -6.63 -19.13 -5.65
N THR A 43 -6.52 -20.35 -5.11
CA THR A 43 -7.66 -21.08 -4.53
C THR A 43 -8.27 -20.31 -3.36
N GLY A 44 -9.53 -19.88 -3.51
CA GLY A 44 -10.24 -19.10 -2.49
C GLY A 44 -10.02 -17.59 -2.57
N ALA A 45 -9.30 -17.09 -3.58
CA ALA A 45 -9.13 -15.65 -3.80
C ALA A 45 -10.48 -14.97 -4.05
N VAL A 46 -10.67 -13.82 -3.40
CA VAL A 46 -11.78 -12.89 -3.62
C VAL A 46 -11.24 -11.57 -4.19
N ASP A 47 -12.07 -10.83 -4.91
CA ASP A 47 -11.68 -9.52 -5.40
C ASP A 47 -11.52 -8.54 -4.23
N ARG A 48 -10.35 -7.93 -4.13
CA ARG A 48 -10.03 -6.92 -3.13
C ARG A 48 -9.06 -5.89 -3.70
N ALA A 49 -9.44 -4.62 -3.63
CA ALA A 49 -8.58 -3.51 -4.03
C ALA A 49 -7.32 -3.43 -3.16
N GLY A 50 -6.17 -3.24 -3.80
CA GLY A 50 -4.90 -3.02 -3.12
C GLY A 50 -4.78 -1.61 -2.51
N LEU A 51 -3.79 -1.40 -1.65
CA LEU A 51 -3.51 -0.08 -1.08
C LEU A 51 -3.17 0.96 -2.16
N PHE A 52 -2.52 0.57 -3.25
CA PHE A 52 -2.26 1.49 -4.37
C PHE A 52 -3.54 2.00 -5.01
N GLU A 53 -4.51 1.11 -5.24
CA GLU A 53 -5.80 1.46 -5.78
C GLU A 53 -6.61 2.33 -4.80
N GLN A 54 -6.62 1.95 -3.52
CA GLN A 54 -7.30 2.71 -2.47
C GLN A 54 -6.68 4.10 -2.23
N ALA A 55 -5.36 4.26 -2.45
CA ALA A 55 -4.65 5.53 -2.33
C ALA A 55 -4.70 6.37 -3.60
N ASN A 56 -5.37 5.91 -4.66
CA ASN A 56 -5.41 6.61 -5.94
C ASN A 56 -5.94 8.05 -5.77
N GLY A 57 -5.28 9.00 -6.43
CA GLY A 57 -5.56 10.43 -6.27
C GLY A 57 -5.10 11.05 -4.94
N GLY A 58 -4.48 10.27 -4.05
CA GLY A 58 -4.06 10.68 -2.72
C GLY A 58 -2.58 10.40 -2.43
N THR A 59 -2.29 9.80 -1.28
CA THR A 59 -0.93 9.49 -0.81
C THR A 59 -0.92 8.17 -0.06
N LEU A 60 0.00 7.29 -0.43
CA LEU A 60 0.35 6.06 0.31
C LEU A 60 1.73 6.26 0.93
N LEU A 61 1.80 6.24 2.26
CA LEU A 61 3.05 6.21 3.00
C LEU A 61 3.44 4.75 3.26
N LEU A 62 4.66 4.38 2.84
CA LEU A 62 5.29 3.11 3.20
C LEU A 62 6.35 3.38 4.27
N ASP A 63 6.03 3.02 5.51
CA ASP A 63 6.94 3.14 6.65
C ASP A 63 7.75 1.85 6.81
N GLU A 64 9.00 1.96 7.26
CA GLU A 64 9.95 0.84 7.32
C GLU A 64 10.11 0.10 5.99
N ILE A 65 10.25 0.83 4.87
CA ILE A 65 10.37 0.24 3.52
C ILE A 65 11.53 -0.77 3.39
N SER A 66 12.57 -0.60 4.20
CA SER A 66 13.71 -1.54 4.31
C SER A 66 13.33 -2.92 4.83
N ALA A 67 12.19 -3.05 5.52
CA ALA A 67 11.65 -4.32 5.98
C ALA A 67 10.91 -5.10 4.88
N MET A 68 10.68 -4.49 3.70
CA MET A 68 10.07 -5.21 2.59
C MET A 68 11.07 -6.18 1.93
N PRO A 69 10.62 -7.37 1.49
CA PRO A 69 11.43 -8.26 0.68
C PRO A 69 11.89 -7.60 -0.63
N TYR A 70 13.12 -7.88 -1.06
CA TYR A 70 13.68 -7.32 -2.30
C TYR A 70 12.85 -7.65 -3.55
N GLU A 71 12.31 -8.87 -3.61
CA GLU A 71 11.38 -9.31 -4.66
C GLU A 71 10.19 -8.35 -4.78
N LEU A 72 9.63 -7.91 -3.66
CA LEU A 72 8.47 -7.01 -3.63
C LEU A 72 8.86 -5.57 -3.94
N GLN A 73 10.04 -5.11 -3.50
CA GLN A 73 10.56 -3.78 -3.83
C GLN A 73 10.70 -3.58 -5.35
N SER A 74 11.02 -4.63 -6.10
CA SER A 74 11.12 -4.57 -7.57
C SER A 74 9.78 -4.34 -8.30
N LYS A 75 8.64 -4.53 -7.60
CA LYS A 75 7.29 -4.37 -8.14
C LYS A 75 6.67 -2.99 -7.86
N LEU A 76 7.32 -2.17 -7.02
CA LEU A 76 6.90 -0.78 -6.74
C LEU A 76 7.16 0.13 -7.94
#